data_AF-A0A2S0JL85-F1
#
_entry.id   AF-A0A2S0JL85-F1
#
_cell.length_a   1.000
_cell.length_b   1.000
_cell.length_c   1.000
_cell.angle_alpha   90.00
_cell.angle_beta   90.00
_cell.angle_gamma   90.00
#
_symmetry.space_group_name_H-M   'P 1'
#
loop_
_entity.id
_entity.type
_entity.pdbx_description
1 polymer ?
#
loop_
_entity_poly.entity_id
_entity_poly.type
_entity_poly.pdbx_seq_one_letter_code
_entity_poly.pdbx_strand_id
1 'polypeptide(L)'
;MNEETQEFMIIGEDGKEQKCRVVFTFDAEEKSYVLFSLIDEAGNEIPGDISAMTFEYDDNNGEMANLMPVVTEAEWEMINEVVLTLLDEFEEEPQLITVTDEDGTDQVCEVIHTVSSEQFGKSYVLYVPATDEPIEERAIFAAQYLSGKDGSIEELLPIESDEEWAFVEDVLNEL
;
A
#
# COMPACT_ATOMS: atom_id res chain seq x y z
N MET A 1 6.16 13.19 9.25
CA MET A 1 6.35 12.55 10.56
C MET A 1 7.52 11.60 10.40
N ASN A 2 8.42 11.46 11.37
CA ASN A 2 9.54 10.51 11.23
C ASN A 2 8.96 9.09 11.38
N GLU A 3 8.84 8.38 10.27
CA GLU A 3 8.61 6.94 10.25
C GLU A 3 9.91 6.26 10.69
N GLU A 4 10.18 6.23 12.00
CA GLU A 4 11.20 5.33 12.54
C GLU A 4 10.66 3.91 12.41
N THR A 5 11.03 3.26 11.30
CA THR A 5 10.72 1.86 11.04
C THR A 5 11.43 1.01 12.08
N GLN A 6 10.66 0.56 13.08
CA GLN A 6 11.20 -0.25 14.16
C GLN A 6 11.36 -1.69 13.69
N GLU A 7 12.59 -2.16 13.58
CA GLU A 7 12.93 -3.54 13.21
C GLU A 7 13.39 -4.31 14.45
N PHE A 8 13.02 -5.58 14.55
CA PHE A 8 13.48 -6.47 15.62
C PHE A 8 13.72 -7.89 15.09
N MET A 9 14.48 -8.68 15.84
CA MET A 9 14.75 -10.07 15.52
C MET A 9 13.99 -10.97 16.48
N ILE A 10 13.24 -11.91 15.92
CA ILE A 10 12.60 -12.99 16.69
C ILE A 10 13.29 -14.31 16.38
N ILE A 11 13.16 -15.25 17.29
CA ILE A 11 13.56 -16.63 17.05
C ILE A 11 12.30 -17.36 16.59
N GLY A 12 12.27 -17.75 15.31
CA GLY A 12 11.17 -18.54 14.76
C GLY A 12 11.10 -19.93 15.38
N GLU A 13 10.00 -20.65 15.18
CA GLU A 13 9.78 -22.00 15.74
C GLU A 13 10.86 -23.03 15.33
N ASP A 14 11.54 -22.82 14.20
CA ASP A 14 12.67 -23.65 13.74
C ASP A 14 14.00 -23.34 14.45
N GLY A 15 14.00 -22.38 15.39
CA GLY A 15 15.20 -21.90 16.09
C GLY A 15 16.09 -20.98 15.27
N LYS A 16 15.61 -20.50 14.11
CA LYS A 16 16.30 -19.54 13.25
C LYS A 16 15.92 -18.11 13.61
N GLU A 17 16.89 -17.21 13.50
CA GLU A 17 16.68 -15.78 13.64
C GLU A 17 15.92 -15.26 12.41
N GLN A 18 14.72 -14.72 12.65
CA GLN A 18 13.85 -14.14 11.65
C GLN A 18 13.77 -12.64 11.89
N LYS A 19 14.18 -11.85 10.89
CA LYS A 19 14.07 -10.39 10.96
C LYS A 19 12.63 -9.98 10.69
N CYS A 20 12.12 -9.06 11.51
CA CYS A 20 10.75 -8.58 11.47
C CYS A 20 10.73 -7.06 11.49
N ARG A 21 9.75 -6.47 10.81
CA ARG A 21 9.49 -5.04 10.83
C ARG A 21 8.17 -4.76 11.51
N VAL A 22 8.17 -3.86 12.49
CA VAL A 22 6.96 -3.39 13.14
C VAL A 22 6.14 -2.60 12.13
N VAL A 23 4.91 -3.06 11.91
CA VAL A 23 3.90 -2.37 11.10
C VAL A 23 3.11 -1.42 12.00
N PHE A 24 2.63 -1.92 13.14
CA PHE A 24 1.80 -1.15 14.06
C PHE A 24 1.80 -1.76 15.46
N THR A 25 1.62 -0.94 16.50
CA THR A 25 1.46 -1.43 17.88
C THR A 25 0.28 -0.78 18.55
N PHE A 26 -0.50 -1.56 19.31
CA PHE A 26 -1.64 -1.05 20.03
C PHE A 26 -1.81 -1.76 21.37
N ASP A 27 -2.43 -1.06 22.32
CA ASP A 27 -2.75 -1.59 23.64
C ASP A 27 -4.22 -2.01 23.68
N ALA A 28 -4.50 -3.23 24.12
CA ALA A 28 -5.87 -3.70 24.32
C ALA A 28 -6.01 -4.45 25.64
N GLU A 29 -7.06 -4.08 26.38
CA GLU A 29 -7.31 -4.53 27.76
C GLU A 29 -6.11 -4.26 28.70
N GLU A 30 -5.32 -5.28 28.98
CA GLU A 30 -4.14 -5.25 29.85
C GLU A 30 -2.88 -5.77 29.12
N LYS A 31 -2.95 -5.97 27.80
CA LYS A 31 -1.83 -6.45 26.99
C LYS A 31 -1.55 -5.50 25.84
N SER A 32 -0.28 -5.40 25.47
CA SER A 32 0.15 -4.66 24.28
C SER A 32 0.40 -5.66 23.14
N TYR A 33 -0.02 -5.29 21.94
CA TYR A 33 0.05 -6.09 20.73
C TYR A 33 0.93 -5.38 19.71
N VAL A 34 1.80 -6.15 19.05
CA VAL A 34 2.64 -5.70 17.96
C VAL A 34 2.31 -6.49 16.71
N LEU A 35 1.98 -5.76 15.65
CA LEU A 35 1.81 -6.25 14.29
C LEU A 35 3.13 -6.07 13.55
N PHE A 36 3.61 -7.14 12.92
CA PHE A 36 4.87 -7.12 12.21
C PHE A 36 4.84 -7.96 10.94
N SER A 37 5.61 -7.53 9.95
CA SER A 37 5.83 -8.26 8.71
C SER A 37 7.16 -8.98 8.76
N LEU A 38 7.18 -10.20 8.24
CA LEU A 38 8.42 -10.97 8.09
C LEU A 38 9.24 -10.42 6.91
N ILE A 39 10.55 -10.34 7.11
CA ILE A 39 11.51 -9.92 6.09
C ILE A 39 12.21 -11.16 5.53
N ASP A 40 12.28 -11.29 4.21
CA ASP A 40 12.99 -12.37 3.54
C ASP A 40 14.53 -12.24 3.64
N GLU A 41 15.26 -13.26 3.16
CA GLU A 41 16.74 -13.23 3.15
C GLU A 41 17.32 -12.11 2.26
N ALA A 42 16.53 -11.54 1.34
CA ALA A 42 16.89 -10.43 0.48
C ALA A 42 16.59 -9.06 1.10
N GLY A 43 15.97 -9.03 2.29
CA GLY A 43 15.61 -7.79 2.98
C GLY A 43 14.25 -7.21 2.55
N ASN A 44 13.46 -7.93 1.77
CA ASN A 44 12.14 -7.49 1.33
C ASN A 44 11.06 -7.95 2.30
N GLU A 45 10.04 -7.12 2.47
CA GLU A 45 8.84 -7.47 3.23
C GLU A 45 8.04 -8.51 2.44
N ILE A 46 7.60 -9.57 3.11
CA ILE A 46 6.76 -10.59 2.48
C ILE A 46 5.31 -10.08 2.50
N PRO A 47 4.72 -9.72 1.34
CA PRO A 47 3.37 -9.17 1.29
C PRO A 47 2.34 -10.24 1.66
N GLY A 48 1.40 -9.88 2.54
CA GLY A 48 0.26 -10.73 2.94
C GLY A 48 0.46 -11.60 4.18
N ASP A 49 1.63 -11.58 4.82
CA ASP A 49 1.95 -12.41 6.01
C ASP A 49 2.18 -11.53 7.26
N ILE A 50 1.16 -10.73 7.63
CA ILE A 50 1.20 -9.94 8.86
C ILE A 50 1.04 -10.90 10.04
N SER A 51 2.05 -10.95 10.90
CA SER A 51 2.05 -11.70 12.15
C SER A 51 1.81 -10.78 13.34
N ALA A 52 1.28 -11.35 14.44
CA ALA A 52 0.99 -10.61 15.65
C ALA A 52 1.56 -11.32 16.89
N MET A 53 2.11 -10.53 17.80
CA MET A 53 2.60 -10.99 19.11
C MET A 53 2.16 -10.03 20.20
N THR A 54 2.04 -10.53 21.42
CA THR A 54 1.93 -9.65 22.60
C THR A 54 3.32 -9.29 23.09
N PHE A 55 3.50 -8.09 23.61
CA PHE A 55 4.76 -7.65 24.19
C PHE A 55 4.54 -6.93 25.51
N GLU A 56 5.61 -6.79 26.29
CA GLU A 56 5.67 -5.96 27.47
C GLU A 56 6.80 -4.92 27.31
N TYR A 57 6.71 -3.80 28.01
CA TYR A 57 7.79 -2.83 28.02
C TYR A 57 8.86 -3.24 29.03
N ASP A 58 10.12 -3.27 28.59
CA ASP A 58 11.23 -3.45 29.52
C ASP A 58 11.39 -2.21 30.40
N ASP A 59 11.37 -2.41 31.73
CA ASP A 59 11.41 -1.35 32.74
C ASP A 59 12.73 -0.54 32.71
N ASN A 60 13.79 -1.04 32.04
CA ASN A 60 15.11 -0.40 32.01
C ASN A 60 15.35 0.49 30.80
N ASN A 61 14.86 0.10 29.61
CA ASN A 61 15.08 0.86 28.36
C ASN A 61 13.78 1.31 27.66
N GLY A 62 12.61 0.82 28.09
CA GLY A 62 11.33 1.10 27.44
C GLY A 62 11.15 0.42 26.08
N GLU A 63 12.00 -0.54 25.71
CA GLU A 63 11.90 -1.31 24.48
C GLU A 63 10.90 -2.47 24.63
N MET A 64 10.43 -2.98 23.49
CA MET A 64 9.55 -4.16 23.46
C MET A 64 10.34 -5.39 23.91
N ALA A 65 9.87 -6.03 24.98
CA ALA A 65 10.40 -7.25 25.54
C ALA A 65 9.27 -8.28 25.76
N ASN A 66 9.63 -9.51 26.14
CA ASN A 66 8.69 -10.59 26.44
C ASN A 66 7.66 -10.83 25.32
N LEU A 67 8.13 -10.97 24.08
CA LEU A 67 7.28 -11.31 22.94
C LEU A 67 6.66 -12.70 23.14
N MET A 68 5.33 -12.77 23.18
CA MET A 68 4.59 -14.03 23.25
C MET A 68 3.69 -14.19 22.03
N PRO A 69 3.58 -15.40 21.45
CA PRO A 69 2.73 -15.65 20.30
C PRO A 69 1.26 -15.49 20.68
N VAL A 70 0.50 -14.83 19.80
CA VAL A 70 -0.96 -14.78 19.89
C VAL A 70 -1.52 -16.11 19.39
N VAL A 71 -2.20 -16.84 20.26
CA VAL A 71 -2.71 -18.19 19.95
C VAL A 71 -4.21 -18.32 20.15
N THR A 72 -4.89 -17.29 20.65
CA THR A 72 -6.33 -17.35 20.90
C THR A 72 -7.12 -16.73 19.76
N GLU A 73 -8.22 -17.37 19.36
CA GLU A 73 -9.10 -16.86 18.30
C GLU A 73 -9.65 -15.47 18.64
N ALA A 74 -9.96 -15.20 19.92
CA ALA A 74 -10.47 -13.90 20.35
C ALA A 74 -9.45 -12.76 20.17
N GLU A 75 -8.17 -13.02 20.46
CA GLU A 75 -7.10 -12.05 20.19
C GLU A 75 -6.94 -11.84 18.67
N TRP A 76 -7.01 -12.92 17.88
CA TRP A 76 -6.95 -12.84 16.42
C TRP A 76 -8.12 -12.08 15.81
N GLU A 77 -9.34 -12.24 16.31
CA GLU A 77 -10.50 -11.45 15.84
C GLU A 77 -10.29 -9.96 16.11
N MET A 78 -9.81 -9.60 17.31
CA MET A 78 -9.48 -8.22 17.65
C MET A 78 -8.37 -7.66 16.74
N ILE A 79 -7.29 -8.41 16.56
CA ILE A 79 -6.18 -8.03 15.69
C ILE A 79 -6.66 -7.84 14.26
N ASN A 80 -7.49 -8.75 13.75
CA ASN A 80 -8.02 -8.66 12.40
C ASN A 80 -8.89 -7.41 12.21
N GLU A 81 -9.74 -7.07 13.19
CA GLU A 81 -10.51 -5.82 13.14
C GLU A 81 -9.60 -4.58 13.10
N VAL A 82 -8.54 -4.56 13.90
CA VAL A 82 -7.55 -3.48 13.90
C VAL A 82 -6.81 -3.44 12.57
N VAL A 83 -6.35 -4.57 12.05
CA VAL A 83 -5.67 -4.68 10.75
C VAL A 83 -6.59 -4.25 9.62
N LEU A 84 -7.86 -4.65 9.62
CA LEU A 84 -8.82 -4.22 8.61
C LEU A 84 -9.08 -2.72 8.68
N THR A 85 -9.16 -2.15 9.89
CA THR A 85 -9.32 -0.70 10.05
C THR A 85 -8.07 0.05 9.56
N LEU A 86 -6.88 -0.47 9.89
CA LEU A 86 -5.63 0.10 9.40
C LEU A 86 -5.51 -0.06 7.88
N LEU A 87 -5.84 -1.22 7.33
CA LEU A 87 -5.87 -1.43 5.89
C LEU A 87 -6.91 -0.54 5.22
N ASP A 88 -8.07 -0.27 5.83
CA ASP A 88 -9.02 0.73 5.30
C ASP A 88 -8.43 2.15 5.37
N GLU A 89 -7.61 2.46 6.38
CA GLU A 89 -6.84 3.71 6.47
C GLU A 89 -5.62 3.77 5.52
N PHE A 90 -5.11 2.62 5.05
CA PHE A 90 -3.91 2.49 4.19
C PHE A 90 -4.21 2.03 2.75
N GLU A 91 -5.40 1.51 2.48
CA GLU A 91 -6.00 1.41 1.16
C GLU A 91 -6.26 2.85 0.78
N GLU A 92 -5.32 3.44 0.03
CA GLU A 92 -5.58 4.72 -0.62
C GLU A 92 -6.93 4.58 -1.33
N GLU A 93 -7.93 5.34 -0.87
CA GLU A 93 -9.25 5.35 -1.50
C GLU A 93 -9.02 5.38 -3.02
N PRO A 94 -9.59 4.42 -3.78
CA PRO A 94 -9.31 4.32 -5.20
C PRO A 94 -9.49 5.69 -5.81
N GLN A 95 -8.40 6.25 -6.37
CA GLN A 95 -8.44 7.63 -6.85
C GLN A 95 -9.37 7.68 -8.05
N LEU A 96 -10.61 8.11 -7.83
CA LEU A 96 -11.63 8.19 -8.87
C LEU A 96 -11.51 9.50 -9.63
N ILE A 97 -11.45 9.40 -10.96
CA ILE A 97 -11.48 10.53 -11.87
C ILE A 97 -12.71 10.45 -12.76
N THR A 98 -13.24 11.61 -13.14
CA THR A 98 -14.28 11.71 -14.16
C THR A 98 -13.63 12.03 -15.48
N VAL A 99 -13.77 11.12 -16.44
CA VAL A 99 -13.27 11.29 -17.81
C VAL A 99 -14.45 11.54 -18.72
N THR A 100 -14.43 12.65 -19.46
CA THR A 100 -15.45 12.92 -20.48
C THR A 100 -14.96 12.37 -21.82
N ASP A 101 -15.72 11.45 -22.40
CA ASP A 101 -15.42 10.85 -23.72
C ASP A 101 -15.79 11.80 -24.89
N GLU A 102 -15.42 11.46 -26.12
CA GLU A 102 -15.70 12.23 -27.35
C GLU A 102 -17.20 12.50 -27.57
N ASP A 103 -18.07 11.62 -27.08
CA ASP A 103 -19.54 11.80 -27.11
C ASP A 103 -20.06 12.79 -26.06
N GLY A 104 -19.19 13.35 -25.21
CA GLY A 104 -19.57 14.25 -24.11
C GLY A 104 -20.22 13.52 -22.92
N THR A 105 -20.01 12.21 -22.83
CA THR A 105 -20.50 11.40 -21.70
C THR A 105 -19.42 11.30 -20.64
N ASP A 106 -19.78 11.63 -19.40
CA ASP A 106 -18.90 11.48 -18.25
C ASP A 106 -18.87 10.02 -17.78
N GLN A 107 -17.69 9.43 -17.79
CA GLN A 107 -17.38 8.09 -17.31
C GLN A 107 -16.55 8.21 -16.03
N VAL A 108 -16.95 7.53 -14.98
CA VAL A 108 -16.12 7.39 -13.77
C VAL A 108 -15.08 6.31 -14.02
N CYS A 109 -13.82 6.67 -13.78
CA CYS A 109 -12.66 5.80 -13.93
C CYS A 109 -11.87 5.76 -12.62
N GLU A 110 -11.23 4.63 -12.38
CA GLU A 110 -10.34 4.39 -11.25
C GLU A 110 -8.89 4.51 -11.71
N VAL A 111 -8.11 5.33 -11.03
CA VAL A 111 -6.68 5.48 -11.28
C VAL A 111 -5.95 4.28 -10.72
N ILE A 112 -5.24 3.57 -11.60
CA ILE A 112 -4.40 2.42 -11.27
C ILE A 112 -3.02 2.88 -10.84
N HIS A 113 -2.45 3.86 -11.55
CA HIS A 113 -1.10 4.34 -11.28
C HIS A 113 -0.88 5.75 -11.83
N THR A 114 -0.01 6.54 -11.18
CA THR A 114 0.43 7.86 -11.67
C THR A 114 1.95 7.90 -11.72
N VAL A 115 2.49 8.27 -12.88
CA VAL A 115 3.93 8.38 -13.10
C VAL A 115 4.28 9.79 -13.60
N SER A 116 5.36 10.37 -13.08
CA SER A 116 5.89 11.63 -13.57
C SER A 116 7.18 11.39 -14.34
N SER A 117 7.25 11.91 -15.57
CA SER A 117 8.45 11.82 -16.39
C SER A 117 9.25 13.10 -16.26
N GLU A 118 10.44 13.01 -15.66
CA GLU A 118 11.41 14.11 -15.64
C GLU A 118 11.95 14.44 -17.04
N GLN A 119 11.94 13.45 -17.96
CA GLN A 119 12.43 13.62 -19.33
C GLN A 119 11.50 14.53 -20.14
N PHE A 120 10.20 14.32 -20.04
CA PHE A 120 9.19 15.12 -20.75
C PHE A 120 8.72 16.33 -19.92
N GLY A 121 8.98 16.33 -18.60
CA GLY A 121 8.45 17.33 -17.68
C GLY A 121 6.93 17.26 -17.58
N LYS A 122 6.37 16.06 -17.73
CA LYS A 122 4.93 15.78 -17.79
C LYS A 122 4.57 14.63 -16.87
N SER A 123 3.33 14.61 -16.41
CA SER A 123 2.79 13.53 -15.60
C SER A 123 1.76 12.74 -16.39
N TYR A 124 1.76 11.42 -16.21
CA TYR A 124 0.90 10.47 -16.88
C TYR A 124 0.13 9.67 -15.84
N VAL A 125 -1.12 9.37 -16.16
CA VAL A 125 -2.02 8.61 -15.31
C VAL A 125 -2.54 7.42 -16.09
N LEU A 126 -2.51 6.25 -15.46
CA LEU A 126 -3.10 5.01 -15.93
C LEU A 126 -4.40 4.80 -15.17
N TYR A 127 -5.49 4.56 -15.89
CA TYR A 127 -6.81 4.40 -15.30
C TYR A 127 -7.65 3.37 -16.05
N VAL A 128 -8.62 2.79 -15.36
CA VAL A 128 -9.59 1.84 -15.90
C VAL A 128 -11.01 2.33 -15.63
N PRO A 129 -12.00 1.97 -16.45
CA PRO A 129 -13.39 2.30 -16.15
C PRO A 129 -13.82 1.64 -14.83
N ALA A 130 -14.44 2.42 -13.94
CA ALA A 130 -14.95 1.95 -12.66
C ALA A 130 -16.21 1.10 -12.90
N THR A 131 -16.03 -0.20 -13.07
CA THR A 131 -17.08 -1.18 -13.34
C THR A 131 -17.02 -2.32 -12.32
N ASP A 132 -17.93 -3.29 -12.41
CA ASP A 132 -17.93 -4.48 -11.53
C ASP A 132 -17.06 -5.63 -12.10
N GLU A 133 -16.50 -5.47 -13.30
CA GLU A 133 -15.69 -6.48 -13.98
C GLU A 133 -14.28 -6.57 -13.37
N PRO A 134 -13.58 -7.71 -13.36
CA PRO A 134 -12.21 -7.75 -12.84
C PRO A 134 -11.27 -6.87 -13.67
N ILE A 135 -10.32 -6.17 -13.02
CA ILE A 135 -9.40 -5.20 -13.65
C ILE A 135 -8.62 -5.84 -14.82
N GLU A 136 -8.23 -7.12 -14.70
CA GLU A 136 -7.54 -7.88 -15.74
C GLU A 136 -8.33 -8.02 -17.06
N GLU A 137 -9.66 -7.92 -17.00
CA GLU A 137 -10.53 -7.97 -18.18
C GLU A 137 -10.87 -6.57 -18.71
N ARG A 138 -10.49 -5.50 -17.99
CA ARG A 138 -10.75 -4.11 -18.39
C ARG A 138 -9.64 -3.58 -19.31
N ALA A 139 -10.02 -2.67 -20.20
CA ALA A 139 -9.05 -1.91 -20.98
C ALA A 139 -8.39 -0.84 -20.09
N ILE A 140 -7.06 -0.89 -19.99
CA ILE A 140 -6.27 0.15 -19.32
C ILE A 140 -6.09 1.31 -20.30
N PHE A 141 -6.43 2.51 -19.83
CA PHE A 141 -6.26 3.76 -20.55
C PHE A 141 -5.12 4.55 -19.92
N ALA A 142 -4.46 5.34 -20.74
CA ALA A 142 -3.44 6.28 -20.29
C ALA A 142 -3.70 7.67 -20.85
N ALA A 143 -3.49 8.67 -20.00
CA ALA A 143 -3.54 10.07 -20.39
C ALA A 143 -2.43 10.86 -19.71
N GLN A 144 -2.05 11.97 -20.31
CA GLN A 144 -1.30 13.00 -19.61
C GLN A 144 -2.24 13.70 -18.63
N TYR A 145 -1.75 14.12 -17.46
CA TYR A 145 -2.53 14.93 -16.54
C TYR A 145 -1.77 16.17 -16.03
N LEU A 146 -2.55 17.19 -15.66
CA LEU A 146 -2.05 18.34 -14.91
C LEU A 146 -2.32 18.15 -13.42
N SER A 147 -1.26 18.05 -12.63
CA SER A 147 -1.34 18.00 -11.17
C SER A 147 -1.67 19.40 -10.62
N GLY A 148 -2.77 19.50 -9.88
CA GLY A 148 -3.15 20.70 -9.14
C GLY A 148 -2.23 20.98 -7.95
N LYS A 149 -2.51 22.08 -7.24
CA LYS A 149 -1.72 22.52 -6.07
C LYS A 149 -1.65 21.52 -4.92
N ASP A 150 -2.59 20.60 -4.86
CA ASP A 150 -2.72 19.56 -3.83
C ASP A 150 -2.28 18.17 -4.35
N GLY A 151 -1.75 18.09 -5.58
CA GLY A 151 -1.40 16.82 -6.22
C GLY A 151 -2.56 16.14 -6.97
N SER A 152 -3.79 16.67 -6.86
CA SER A 152 -4.97 16.15 -7.55
C SER A 152 -4.90 16.29 -9.08
N ILE A 153 -5.59 15.42 -9.81
CA ILE A 153 -5.69 15.49 -11.28
C ILE A 153 -6.72 16.59 -11.65
N GLU A 154 -6.25 17.72 -12.21
CA GLU A 154 -7.14 18.83 -12.62
C GLU A 154 -7.67 18.66 -14.04
N GLU A 155 -6.83 18.21 -14.97
CA GLU A 155 -7.18 18.10 -16.39
C GLU A 155 -6.44 16.92 -17.02
N LEU A 156 -7.14 16.18 -17.88
CA LEU A 156 -6.60 15.09 -18.67
C LEU A 156 -6.35 15.56 -20.10
N LEU A 157 -5.19 15.21 -20.62
CA LEU A 157 -4.70 15.57 -21.94
C LEU A 157 -4.34 14.28 -22.70
N PRO A 158 -4.64 14.20 -24.01
CA PRO A 158 -4.26 13.07 -24.82
C PRO A 158 -2.74 12.99 -24.98
N ILE A 159 -2.21 11.76 -25.07
CA ILE A 159 -0.80 11.51 -25.37
C ILE A 159 -0.64 11.49 -26.89
N GLU A 160 0.09 12.47 -27.44
CA GLU A 160 0.20 12.65 -28.89
C GLU A 160 1.49 12.04 -29.48
N SER A 161 2.53 11.80 -28.68
CA SER A 161 3.85 11.38 -29.18
C SER A 161 4.13 9.90 -28.91
N ASP A 162 4.70 9.20 -29.91
CA ASP A 162 5.12 7.80 -29.77
C ASP A 162 6.16 7.60 -28.66
N GLU A 163 7.05 8.58 -28.43
CA GLU A 163 8.04 8.53 -27.34
C GLU A 163 7.39 8.53 -25.95
N GLU A 164 6.29 9.27 -25.80
CA GLU A 164 5.53 9.33 -24.56
C GLU A 164 4.76 8.02 -24.34
N TRP A 165 4.19 7.46 -25.41
CA TRP A 165 3.54 6.15 -25.38
C TRP A 165 4.52 5.04 -24.98
N ALA A 166 5.72 5.03 -25.58
CA ALA A 166 6.75 4.05 -25.24
C ALA A 166 7.14 4.12 -23.74
N PHE A 167 7.20 5.32 -23.16
CA PHE A 167 7.45 5.49 -21.74
C PHE A 167 6.31 4.94 -20.87
N VAL A 168 5.06 5.24 -21.22
CA VAL A 168 3.90 4.72 -20.47
C VAL A 168 3.78 3.20 -20.60
N GLU A 169 4.08 2.64 -21.78
CA GLU A 169 4.12 1.19 -21.98
C GLU A 169 5.21 0.52 -21.14
N ASP A 170 6.38 1.15 -20.98
CA ASP A 170 7.45 0.64 -20.11
C ASP A 170 6.96 0.56 -18.66
N VAL A 171 6.37 1.65 -18.16
CA VAL A 171 5.77 1.73 -16.81
C VAL A 171 4.67 0.68 -16.65
N LEU A 172 3.81 0.49 -17.66
CA LEU A 172 2.76 -0.52 -17.64
C LEU A 172 3.30 -1.94 -17.56
N ASN A 173 4.44 -2.24 -18.20
CA ASN A 173 5.08 -3.56 -18.15
C ASN A 173 5.83 -3.82 -16.83
N GLU A 174 6.14 -2.77 -16.06
CA GLU A 174 6.76 -2.88 -14.74
C GLU A 174 5.75 -3.04 -13.59
N LEU A 175 4.45 -2.78 -13.86
CA LEU A 175 3.33 -3.05 -12.94
C LEU A 175 3.01 -4.56 -12.87
#